data_AF-A0A518FX67-F1
#
_entry.id   AF-A0A518FX67-F1
#
_cell.length_a   1.000
_cell.length_b   1.000
_cell.length_c   1.000
_cell.angle_alpha   90.00
_cell.angle_beta   90.00
_cell.angle_gamma   90.00
#
_symmetry.space_group_name_H-M   'P 1'
#
loop_
_entity.id
_entity.type
_entity.pdbx_description
1 polymer ?
#
loop_
_entity_poly.entity_id
_entity_poly.type
_entity_poly.pdbx_seq_one_letter_code
_entity_poly.pdbx_strand_id
1 'polypeptide(L)'
;MICRKRGYVEEFAIRLHEKKGRKATRERSLIAQNIYDQFRQGQEFTAEEICGIVKSEPRRVARSTVYRTLLFLVEIKLLLRVESGAPSQPDPQQTRYQLPAEWCD
;
A
#
# COMPACT_ATOMS: atom_id res chain seq x y z
N MET A 1 -5.54 -11.19 -21.56
CA MET A 1 -6.57 -11.56 -20.57
C MET A 1 -5.87 -12.31 -19.44
N ILE A 2 -5.41 -11.63 -18.39
CA ILE A 2 -4.68 -12.27 -17.29
C ILE A 2 -5.73 -12.77 -16.30
N CYS A 3 -5.84 -14.10 -16.18
CA CYS A 3 -6.69 -14.76 -15.20
C CYS A 3 -6.30 -14.30 -13.79
N ARG A 4 -7.22 -13.68 -13.04
CA ARG A 4 -7.05 -13.46 -11.59
C ARG A 4 -7.09 -14.83 -10.89
N LYS A 5 -5.94 -15.48 -10.76
CA LYS A 5 -5.79 -16.70 -9.94
C LYS A 5 -5.24 -16.43 -8.54
N ARG A 6 -4.83 -15.19 -8.21
CA ARG A 6 -4.08 -14.87 -6.99
C ARG A 6 -4.64 -13.64 -6.29
N GLY A 7 -4.64 -13.66 -4.96
CA GLY A 7 -5.11 -12.56 -4.12
C GLY A 7 -4.08 -11.44 -3.98
N TYR A 8 -4.51 -10.21 -3.70
CA TYR A 8 -3.62 -9.04 -3.53
C TYR A 8 -2.53 -9.26 -2.47
N VAL A 9 -2.91 -9.83 -1.32
CA VAL A 9 -1.97 -10.08 -0.21
C VAL A 9 -1.02 -11.23 -0.52
N GLU A 10 -1.45 -12.21 -1.31
CA GLU A 10 -0.58 -13.28 -1.80
C GLU A 10 0.49 -12.70 -2.75
N GLU A 11 0.07 -11.85 -3.69
CA GLU A 11 1.00 -11.16 -4.59
C GLU A 11 1.99 -10.25 -3.83
N PHE A 12 1.52 -9.58 -2.77
CA PHE A 12 2.39 -8.82 -1.86
C PHE A 12 3.48 -9.70 -1.24
N ALA A 13 3.12 -10.88 -0.72
CA ALA A 13 4.08 -11.80 -0.11
C ALA A 13 5.13 -12.28 -1.12
N ILE A 14 4.71 -12.60 -2.35
CA ILE A 14 5.59 -13.04 -3.44
C ILE A 14 6.59 -11.93 -3.81
N ARG A 15 6.10 -10.75 -4.18
CA ARG A 15 6.96 -9.62 -4.60
C ARG A 15 7.90 -9.15 -3.49
N LEU A 16 7.47 -9.28 -2.22
CA LEU A 16 8.32 -9.01 -1.08
C LEU A 16 9.44 -10.02 -0.91
N HIS A 17 9.18 -11.29 -1.17
CA HIS A 17 10.21 -12.34 -1.15
C HIS A 17 11.24 -12.15 -2.28
N GLU A 18 10.80 -11.71 -3.46
CA GLU A 18 11.68 -11.42 -4.60
C GLU A 18 12.63 -10.24 -4.34
N LYS A 19 12.24 -9.29 -3.47
CA LYS A 19 13.06 -8.15 -3.08
C LYS A 19 14.05 -8.54 -1.97
N LYS A 20 15.26 -8.93 -2.37
CA LYS A 20 16.38 -9.25 -1.46
C LYS A 20 16.54 -8.18 -0.36
N GLY A 21 16.64 -8.64 0.89
CA GLY A 21 16.89 -7.78 2.05
C GLY A 21 15.66 -7.12 2.67
N ARG A 22 14.44 -7.37 2.18
CA ARG A 22 13.20 -6.88 2.80
C ARG A 22 12.44 -8.02 3.48
N LYS A 23 11.96 -7.80 4.70
CA LYS A 23 11.18 -8.79 5.47
C LYS A 23 9.68 -8.55 5.35
N ALA A 24 8.93 -9.64 5.23
CA ALA A 24 7.49 -9.71 5.49
C ALA A 24 7.25 -9.61 7.00
N THR A 25 7.11 -8.38 7.49
CA THR A 25 6.68 -8.17 8.87
C THR A 25 5.15 -8.21 8.93
N ARG A 26 4.60 -8.66 10.06
CA ARG A 26 3.15 -8.66 10.30
C ARG A 26 2.53 -7.29 10.07
N GLU A 27 3.25 -6.22 10.41
CA GLU A 27 2.80 -4.83 10.20
C GLU A 27 2.63 -4.50 8.73
N ARG A 28 3.56 -4.90 7.86
CA ARG A 28 3.46 -4.64 6.42
C ARG A 28 2.32 -5.41 5.77
N SER A 29 2.15 -6.68 6.16
CA SER A 29 1.01 -7.49 5.72
C SER A 29 -0.31 -6.88 6.17
N LEU A 30 -0.40 -6.42 7.42
CA LEU A 30 -1.59 -5.75 7.95
C LEU A 30 -1.90 -4.46 7.19
N ILE A 31 -0.90 -3.64 6.88
CA ILE A 31 -1.07 -2.43 6.07
C ILE A 31 -1.59 -2.79 4.67
N ALA A 32 -0.97 -3.75 3.99
CA ALA A 32 -1.37 -4.16 2.64
C ALA A 32 -2.80 -4.71 2.60
N GLN A 33 -3.18 -5.53 3.59
CA GLN A 33 -4.54 -6.06 3.73
C GLN A 33 -5.55 -4.93 3.94
N ASN A 34 -5.31 -4.01 4.88
CA ASN A 34 -6.20 -2.88 5.14
C ASN A 34 -6.40 -1.98 3.93
N ILE A 35 -5.33 -1.73 3.17
CA ILE A 35 -5.42 -0.96 1.92
C ILE A 35 -6.35 -1.65 0.93
N TYR A 36 -6.16 -2.95 0.72
CA TYR A 36 -7.00 -3.71 -0.19
C TYR A 36 -8.47 -3.70 0.22
N ASP A 37 -8.76 -4.02 1.48
CA ASP A 37 -10.14 -4.14 1.97
C ASP A 37 -10.91 -2.82 1.90
N GLN A 38 -10.25 -1.70 2.19
CA GLN A 38 -10.88 -0.38 2.25
C GLN A 38 -10.98 0.31 0.90
N PHE A 39 -10.02 0.08 -0.01
CA PHE A 39 -9.90 0.85 -1.26
C PHE A 39 -10.06 0.03 -2.55
N ARG A 40 -10.50 -1.24 -2.46
CA ARG A 40 -10.76 -2.11 -3.62
C ARG A 40 -11.76 -1.56 -4.64
N GLN A 41 -12.53 -0.53 -4.31
CA GLN A 41 -13.43 0.13 -5.26
C GLN A 41 -12.71 1.22 -6.09
N GLY A 42 -11.38 1.32 -5.97
CA GLY A 42 -10.55 2.20 -6.79
C GLY A 42 -10.51 3.65 -6.32
N GLN A 43 -10.89 3.93 -5.07
CA GLN A 43 -10.76 5.29 -4.53
C GLN A 43 -9.30 5.65 -4.27
N GLU A 44 -8.98 6.94 -4.40
CA GLU A 44 -7.72 7.51 -3.95
C GLU A 44 -7.67 7.62 -2.42
N PHE A 45 -6.48 7.49 -1.85
CA PHE A 45 -6.25 7.66 -0.43
C PHE A 45 -4.88 8.25 -0.14
N THR A 46 -4.71 8.83 1.05
CA THR A 46 -3.49 9.42 1.55
C THR A 46 -2.81 8.51 2.58
N ALA A 47 -1.54 8.78 2.85
CA ALA A 47 -0.82 8.05 3.90
C ALA A 47 -1.43 8.27 5.30
N GLU A 48 -2.06 9.43 5.54
CA GLU A 48 -2.70 9.74 6.82
C GLU A 48 -3.98 8.94 7.06
N GLU A 49 -4.77 8.70 6.01
CA GLU A 49 -5.96 7.85 6.10
C GLU A 49 -5.56 6.42 6.50
N ILE A 50 -4.49 5.87 5.91
CA ILE A 50 -3.95 4.57 6.31
C ILE A 50 -3.45 4.60 7.77
N CYS A 51 -2.76 5.67 8.18
CA CYS A 51 -2.35 5.84 9.57
C CYS A 51 -3.55 5.85 10.53
N GLY A 52 -4.68 6.43 10.12
CA GLY A 52 -5.94 6.40 10.86
C GLY A 52 -6.50 4.98 10.99
N ILE A 53 -6.56 4.24 9.88
CA ILE A 53 -7.06 2.87 9.82
C ILE A 53 -6.22 1.91 10.70
N VAL A 54 -4.89 1.97 10.59
CA VAL A 54 -4.03 1.06 11.38
C VAL A 54 -3.90 1.48 12.85
N LYS A 55 -4.34 2.68 13.23
CA LYS A 55 -4.39 3.10 14.65
C LYS A 55 -5.55 2.45 15.41
N SER A 56 -6.64 2.10 14.75
CA SER A 56 -7.77 1.39 15.37
C SER A 56 -7.49 -0.10 15.60
N GLU A 57 -6.39 -0.63 15.05
CA GLU A 57 -5.96 -2.00 15.28
C GLU A 57 -5.34 -2.17 16.68
N PRO A 58 -5.51 -3.35 17.32
CA PRO A 58 -4.96 -3.62 18.66
C PRO A 58 -3.44 -3.52 18.71
N ARG A 59 -2.77 -3.62 17.56
CA ARG A 59 -1.33 -3.48 17.43
C ARG A 59 -0.98 -2.11 16.85
N ARG A 60 -0.35 -1.26 17.65
CA ARG A 60 0.14 0.04 17.19
C ARG A 60 1.18 -0.11 16.08
N VAL A 61 0.87 0.44 14.91
CA VAL A 61 1.81 0.60 13.81
C VAL A 61 2.34 2.03 13.80
N ALA A 62 3.65 2.22 13.75
CA ALA A 62 4.24 3.55 13.65
C ALA A 62 3.95 4.18 12.27
N ARG A 63 3.72 5.50 12.23
CA ARG A 63 3.54 6.26 10.97
C ARG A 63 4.69 6.05 9.99
N SER A 64 5.92 5.99 10.49
CA SER A 64 7.11 5.71 9.68
C SER A 64 7.05 4.33 9.01
N THR A 65 6.45 3.32 9.66
CA THR A 65 6.22 2.00 9.06
C THR A 65 5.18 2.09 7.95
N VAL A 66 4.10 2.86 8.14
CA VAL A 66 3.08 3.09 7.09
C VAL A 66 3.73 3.71 5.86
N TYR A 67 4.45 4.83 6.00
CA TYR A 67 5.09 5.52 4.87
C TYR A 67 6.08 4.61 4.13
N ARG A 68 6.94 3.90 4.87
CA ARG A 68 7.90 2.95 4.26
C ARG A 68 7.20 1.82 3.52
N THR A 69 6.04 1.39 4.01
CA THR A 69 5.26 0.32 3.36
C THR A 69 4.58 0.84 2.11
N LEU A 70 3.99 2.03 2.12
CA LEU A 70 3.37 2.65 0.94
C LEU A 70 4.39 2.87 -0.18
N LEU A 71 5.56 3.43 0.14
CA LEU A 71 6.65 3.58 -0.82
C LEU A 71 7.08 2.23 -1.40
N PHE A 72 7.16 1.20 -0.55
CA PHE A 72 7.50 -0.14 -1.00
C PHE A 72 6.43 -0.73 -1.92
N LEU A 73 5.14 -0.59 -1.58
CA LEU A 73 4.03 -1.05 -2.42
C LEU A 73 4.02 -0.38 -3.80
N VAL A 74 4.38 0.91 -3.88
CA VAL A 74 4.61 1.59 -5.15
C VAL A 74 5.83 1.00 -5.88
N GLU A 75 6.95 0.78 -5.18
CA GLU A 75 8.16 0.17 -5.76
C GLU A 75 7.89 -1.20 -6.39
N ILE A 76 7.01 -2.00 -5.78
CA ILE A 76 6.59 -3.31 -6.28
C ILE A 76 5.31 -3.27 -7.10
N LYS A 77 4.82 -2.10 -7.54
CA LYS A 77 3.65 -1.94 -8.41
C LYS A 77 2.36 -2.59 -7.87
N LEU A 78 2.17 -2.58 -6.55
CA LEU A 78 0.92 -2.93 -5.88
C LEU A 78 0.13 -1.68 -5.45
N LEU A 79 0.72 -0.50 -5.61
CA LEU A 79 0.06 0.79 -5.54
C LEU A 79 0.51 1.67 -6.68
N LEU A 80 -0.41 2.51 -7.15
CA LEU A 80 -0.11 3.65 -7.98
C LEU A 80 0.03 4.88 -7.11
N ARG A 81 0.96 5.76 -7.47
CA ARG A 81 1.03 7.10 -6.92
C ARG A 81 0.28 8.03 -7.85
N VAL A 82 -0.71 8.74 -7.32
CA VAL A 82 -1.44 9.75 -8.09
C VAL A 82 -0.69 11.07 -7.92
N GLU A 83 0.08 11.46 -8.93
CA GLU A 83 0.79 12.72 -8.91
C GLU A 83 -0.18 13.88 -9.14
N SER A 84 -0.36 14.71 -8.10
CA SER A 84 -0.85 16.06 -8.27
C SER A 84 0.38 16.94 -8.51
N GLY A 85 0.54 17.44 -9.74
CA GLY A 85 1.49 18.47 -10.19
C GLY A 85 2.77 18.70 -9.37
N ALA A 86 3.92 18.38 -9.97
CA ALA A 86 5.26 18.47 -9.39
C ALA A 86 5.49 19.53 -8.28
N PRO A 87 5.73 19.09 -7.04
CA PRO A 87 6.59 19.81 -6.11
C PRO A 87 7.96 19.12 -6.07
N SER A 88 9.01 19.93 -6.03
CA SER A 88 10.44 19.53 -5.97
C SER A 88 10.77 18.56 -4.82
N GLN A 89 9.89 18.47 -3.82
CA GLN A 89 9.85 17.40 -2.83
C GLN A 89 8.39 17.04 -2.54
N PRO A 90 7.98 15.79 -2.75
CA PRO A 90 6.63 15.40 -2.40
C PRO A 90 6.46 15.31 -0.89
N ASP A 91 5.45 15.99 -0.35
CA ASP A 91 5.00 15.77 1.02
C ASP A 91 4.35 14.38 1.13
N PRO A 92 4.89 13.46 1.95
CA PRO A 92 4.29 12.14 2.14
C PRO A 92 2.87 12.20 2.73
N GLN A 93 2.49 13.30 3.39
CA GLN A 93 1.14 13.49 3.94
C GLN A 93 0.11 13.82 2.85
N GLN A 94 0.54 14.51 1.79
CA GLN A 94 -0.33 14.93 0.69
C GLN A 94 -0.26 13.99 -0.52
N THR A 95 0.68 13.05 -0.51
CA THR A 95 0.79 12.05 -1.57
C THR A 95 -0.45 11.17 -1.56
N ARG A 96 -1.14 11.14 -2.72
CA ARG A 96 -2.25 10.24 -2.96
C ARG A 96 -1.79 8.95 -3.61
N TYR A 97 -2.45 7.88 -3.24
CA TYR A 97 -2.24 6.53 -3.70
C TYR A 97 -3.55 5.94 -4.17
N GLN A 98 -3.46 4.97 -5.06
CA GLN A 98 -4.62 4.23 -5.57
C GLN A 98 -4.21 2.79 -5.83
N LEU A 99 -5.13 1.86 -5.68
CA LEU A 99 -4.91 0.50 -6.19
C LEU A 99 -4.86 0.52 -7.72
N PRO A 100 -3.93 -0.22 -8.34
CA PRO A 100 -3.97 -0.45 -9.78
C PRO A 100 -5.31 -1.09 -10.20
N ALA A 101 -5.81 -0.77 -11.39
CA ALA A 101 -7.11 -1.24 -11.87
C ALA A 101 -7.24 -2.78 -11.86
N GLU A 102 -6.13 -3.51 -12.03
CA GLU A 102 -6.16 -4.97 -11.96
C GLU A 102 -6.47 -5.54 -10.56
N TRP A 103 -6.43 -4.71 -9.52
CA TRP A 103 -6.76 -5.06 -8.13
C TRP A 103 -8.07 -4.45 -7.64
N CYS A 104 -8.76 -3.64 -8.44
CA CYS A 104 -10.08 -3.14 -8.11
C CYS A 104 -11.17 -4.17 -8.43
N ASP A 105 -12.29 -4.14 -7.71
CA ASP A 105 -13.46 -4.97 -7.97
C ASP A 105 -14.19 -4.57 -9.27
#